data_AF-D2VT35-F1
#
_entry.id   AF-D2VT35-F1
#
_cell.length_a   1.000
_cell.length_b   1.000
_cell.length_c   1.000
_cell.angle_alpha   90.00
_cell.angle_beta   90.00
_cell.angle_gamma   90.00
#
_symmetry.space_group_name_H-M   'P 1'
#
loop_
_entity.id
_entity.type
_entity.pdbx_description
1 polymer ?
#
loop_
_entity_poly.entity_id
_entity_poly.type
_entity_poly.pdbx_seq_one_letter_code
_entity_poly.pdbx_strand_id
1 'polypeptide(L)'
;MSLLSSYETSPNITTGQSICDKRLLELGQLSREGYNATITNNICPDSIFTPIFASGILIFYIVLVCFGVFGVYWKRNSGHVKARHATFMILTIVASFMCVLLTCLRYIVGRKVMPCFLYSISIFITPPAICLPTVLRYVRTFFLYRLNLKKAANVRASKEFYIQKNTELEKEEVKSPTRDVQVDLTFNNEENNKENNELNKAQSEQELNITSNSSVEKSDIDSNSEGLDQAYLDYSESAMFSKSFKILNFILSNKFIVLVYILAFGFHLAVWAIFGGVDEILWNTSGKRIFLWSVSMFQFDTGCVTTTNGVILMVSEAAFYIILEFVFFILLFFVDRDTWSIKIEAIVMIIIQIILAASFLISGQIEVIRFFTDYIVPYGFAALLYPILEILISVILPVIYAIRQDRKSITHEGNQMEILLRNRETFWLILDYARRSYCPENILAYKDIENFKKISKKNRKQVALKIINTYLVHDSPLELNIPNASTRYHEINTFLTGLVDDNVPLDLFDDIKLACLTNMTDIFERLKSSNLEFKQKVESLNKGQ
;
A
#
# COMPACT_ATOMS: atom_id res chain seq x y z
N MET A 1 27.04 -68.33 31.73
CA MET A 1 27.68 -67.50 30.68
C MET A 1 27.00 -66.14 30.74
N SER A 2 27.47 -65.30 31.66
CA SER A 2 26.88 -64.02 32.07
C SER A 2 27.76 -62.89 31.52
N LEU A 3 27.27 -62.20 30.49
CA LEU A 3 27.91 -61.00 29.95
C LEU A 3 27.69 -59.84 30.94
N LEU A 4 28.67 -59.67 31.85
CA LEU A 4 28.85 -58.46 32.64
C LEU A 4 29.31 -57.35 31.67
N SER A 5 28.36 -56.53 31.25
CA SER A 5 28.62 -55.24 30.60
C SER A 5 29.31 -54.34 31.63
N SER A 6 30.60 -54.09 31.43
CA SER A 6 31.39 -53.10 32.16
C SER A 6 30.72 -51.73 32.06
N TYR A 7 30.06 -51.31 33.15
CA TYR A 7 29.70 -49.93 33.39
C TYR A 7 31.00 -49.15 33.54
N GLU A 8 31.47 -48.51 32.47
CA GLU A 8 32.47 -47.46 32.57
C GLU A 8 31.88 -46.35 33.43
N THR A 9 32.38 -46.23 34.65
CA THR A 9 32.14 -45.09 35.51
C THR A 9 32.70 -43.84 34.84
N SER A 10 31.80 -43.07 34.23
CA SER A 10 32.11 -41.75 33.68
C SER A 10 32.86 -40.89 34.69
N PRO A 11 33.85 -40.09 34.24
CA PRO A 11 34.68 -39.27 35.10
C PRO A 11 33.81 -38.29 35.92
N ASN A 12 34.18 -38.14 37.20
CA ASN A 12 33.62 -37.18 38.14
C ASN A 12 33.38 -35.83 37.47
N ILE A 13 32.11 -35.56 37.16
CA ILE A 13 31.63 -34.25 36.76
C ILE A 13 31.82 -33.37 38.00
N THR A 14 32.91 -32.61 38.01
CA THR A 14 33.09 -31.47 38.90
C THR A 14 31.79 -30.66 38.89
N THR A 15 31.36 -30.19 40.06
CA THR A 15 30.13 -29.43 40.36
C THR A 15 30.05 -28.08 39.60
N GLY A 16 30.18 -28.12 38.28
CA GLY A 16 29.86 -27.05 37.35
C GLY A 16 28.34 -26.94 37.28
N GLN A 17 27.85 -25.72 37.38
CA GLN A 17 26.44 -25.35 37.36
C GLN A 17 25.65 -26.21 36.38
N SER A 18 24.67 -26.98 36.89
CA SER A 18 23.77 -27.73 36.02
C SER A 18 23.01 -26.75 35.15
N ILE A 19 23.18 -26.88 33.83
CA ILE A 19 22.51 -26.05 32.79
C ILE A 19 20.98 -26.15 32.89
N CYS A 20 20.48 -27.20 33.54
CA CYS A 20 19.06 -27.43 33.81
C CYS A 20 18.70 -27.20 35.27
N ASP A 21 17.54 -26.58 35.49
CA ASP A 21 16.90 -26.52 36.80
C ASP A 21 16.46 -27.94 37.22
N LYS A 22 16.81 -28.34 38.45
CA LYS A 22 16.50 -29.69 38.98
C LYS A 22 15.00 -30.00 38.95
N ARG A 23 14.16 -28.97 39.11
CA ARG A 23 12.69 -29.12 39.11
C ARG A 23 12.16 -29.67 37.79
N LEU A 24 12.86 -29.44 36.66
CA LEU A 24 12.45 -30.00 35.36
C LEU A 24 12.65 -31.52 35.30
N LEU A 25 13.65 -32.05 36.01
CA LEU A 25 13.91 -33.49 36.10
C LEU A 25 12.92 -34.19 37.06
N GLU A 26 12.39 -33.44 38.03
CA GLU A 26 11.46 -33.93 39.06
C GLU A 26 9.98 -33.86 38.61
N LEU A 27 9.68 -33.40 37.39
CA LEU A 27 8.30 -33.26 36.87
C LEU A 27 7.54 -34.60 36.74
N GLY A 28 8.24 -35.74 36.76
CA GLY A 28 7.62 -37.07 36.64
C GLY A 28 6.79 -37.20 35.36
N GLN A 29 5.49 -37.48 35.49
CA GLN A 29 4.58 -37.61 34.33
C GLN A 29 4.33 -36.29 33.58
N LEU A 30 4.64 -35.14 34.18
CA LEU A 30 4.51 -33.83 33.51
C LEU A 30 5.73 -33.50 32.62
N SER A 31 6.80 -34.30 32.70
CA SER A 31 7.90 -34.28 31.74
C SER A 31 7.47 -35.03 30.47
N ARG A 32 7.84 -34.52 29.30
CA ARG A 32 7.61 -35.20 28.02
C ARG A 32 8.30 -36.57 27.95
N GLU A 33 9.41 -36.75 28.68
CA GLU A 33 10.19 -38.00 28.77
C GLU A 33 9.73 -38.90 29.94
N GLY A 34 8.70 -38.48 30.68
CA GLY A 34 8.24 -39.18 31.89
C GLY A 34 9.30 -39.20 32.99
N TYR A 35 9.32 -40.27 33.78
CA TYR A 35 10.26 -40.45 34.90
C TYR A 35 11.72 -40.66 34.46
N ASN A 36 11.97 -40.93 33.18
CA ASN A 36 13.32 -41.15 32.62
C ASN A 36 13.87 -39.88 31.95
N ALA A 37 13.50 -38.72 32.47
CA ALA A 37 13.92 -37.45 31.91
C ALA A 37 15.45 -37.28 32.05
N THR A 38 16.16 -37.13 30.94
CA THR A 38 17.62 -37.01 30.92
C THR A 38 18.05 -35.68 30.32
N ILE A 39 19.31 -35.28 30.52
CA ILE A 39 19.89 -34.14 29.81
C ILE A 39 20.66 -34.70 28.62
N THR A 40 20.26 -34.34 27.40
CA THR A 40 20.95 -34.75 26.16
C THR A 40 21.39 -33.52 25.41
N ASN A 41 22.65 -33.49 24.94
CA ASN A 41 23.24 -32.36 24.22
C ASN A 41 23.12 -31.00 24.93
N ASN A 42 23.14 -30.98 26.28
CA ASN A 42 22.91 -29.79 27.10
C ASN A 42 21.49 -29.19 26.99
N ILE A 43 20.51 -29.99 26.59
CA ILE A 43 19.10 -29.60 26.48
C ILE A 43 18.30 -30.30 27.58
N CYS A 44 17.52 -29.51 28.33
CA CYS A 44 16.65 -30.02 29.39
C CYS A 44 15.41 -30.70 28.77
N PRO A 45 14.77 -31.63 29.49
CA PRO A 45 13.48 -32.19 29.07
C PRO A 45 12.41 -31.09 29.04
N ASP A 46 11.65 -31.03 27.94
CA ASP A 46 10.47 -30.16 27.84
C ASP A 46 9.33 -30.74 28.70
N SER A 47 8.48 -29.87 29.26
CA SER A 47 7.22 -30.28 29.88
C SER A 47 6.16 -30.63 28.83
N ILE A 48 5.18 -31.45 29.19
CA ILE A 48 3.99 -31.73 28.36
C ILE A 48 3.20 -30.47 27.99
N PHE A 49 3.31 -29.39 28.77
CA PHE A 49 2.63 -28.13 28.48
C PHE A 49 3.18 -27.41 27.25
N THR A 50 4.49 -27.52 26.97
CA THR A 50 5.12 -26.86 25.83
C THR A 50 4.49 -27.24 24.48
N PRO A 51 4.37 -28.53 24.10
CA PRO A 51 3.71 -28.90 22.86
C PRO A 51 2.20 -28.59 22.85
N ILE A 52 1.53 -28.62 24.01
CA ILE A 52 0.10 -28.27 24.11
C ILE A 52 -0.11 -26.78 23.76
N PHE A 53 0.63 -25.87 24.39
CA PHE A 53 0.53 -24.44 24.10
C PHE A 53 0.94 -24.12 22.66
N ALA A 54 2.04 -24.70 22.16
CA ALA A 54 2.49 -24.52 20.79
C ALA A 54 1.45 -25.00 19.76
N SER A 55 0.80 -26.14 20.02
CA SER A 55 -0.27 -26.67 19.16
C SER A 55 -1.50 -25.76 19.17
N GLY A 56 -1.92 -25.28 20.35
CA GLY A 56 -3.04 -24.34 20.47
C GLY A 56 -2.79 -23.04 19.69
N ILE A 57 -1.61 -22.45 19.84
CA ILE A 57 -1.19 -21.26 19.08
C ILE A 57 -1.19 -21.55 17.57
N LEU A 58 -0.62 -22.68 17.15
CA LEU A 58 -0.54 -23.04 15.73
C LEU A 58 -1.94 -23.24 15.12
N ILE A 59 -2.84 -23.95 15.79
CA ILE A 59 -4.22 -24.17 15.30
C ILE A 59 -4.95 -22.83 15.19
N PHE A 60 -4.88 -22.00 16.23
CA PHE A 60 -5.47 -20.67 16.21
C PHE A 60 -4.93 -19.83 15.04
N TYR A 61 -3.61 -19.86 14.83
CA TYR A 61 -2.97 -19.12 13.75
C TYR A 61 -3.36 -19.64 12.36
N ILE A 62 -3.48 -20.97 12.17
CA ILE A 62 -3.96 -21.56 10.91
C ILE A 62 -5.37 -21.05 10.58
N VAL A 63 -6.26 -20.95 11.57
CA VAL A 63 -7.61 -20.38 11.37
C VAL A 63 -7.52 -18.92 10.90
N LEU A 64 -6.65 -18.10 11.52
CA LEU A 64 -6.42 -16.72 11.10
C LEU A 64 -5.87 -16.62 9.67
N VAL A 65 -4.91 -17.48 9.31
CA VAL A 65 -4.33 -17.54 7.96
C VAL A 65 -5.39 -17.91 6.93
N CYS A 66 -6.19 -18.94 7.18
CA CYS A 66 -7.29 -19.36 6.30
C CYS A 66 -8.29 -18.22 6.09
N PHE A 67 -8.70 -17.55 7.17
CA PHE A 67 -9.60 -16.40 7.09
C PHE A 67 -8.97 -15.24 6.32
N GLY A 68 -7.69 -14.94 6.57
CA GLY A 68 -6.94 -13.90 5.87
C GLY A 68 -6.82 -14.15 4.37
N VAL A 69 -6.43 -15.35 3.95
CA VAL A 69 -6.31 -15.73 2.54
C VAL A 69 -7.65 -15.65 1.83
N PHE A 70 -8.70 -16.25 2.41
CA PHE A 70 -10.05 -16.21 1.86
C PHE A 70 -10.56 -14.77 1.75
N GLY A 71 -10.36 -13.97 2.80
CA GLY A 71 -10.75 -12.58 2.87
C GLY A 71 -10.07 -11.70 1.82
N VAL A 72 -8.74 -11.83 1.68
CA VAL A 72 -7.96 -11.10 0.67
C VAL A 72 -8.38 -11.50 -0.74
N TYR A 73 -8.60 -12.79 -1.00
CA TYR A 73 -9.06 -13.26 -2.31
C TYR A 73 -10.45 -12.72 -2.64
N TRP A 74 -11.40 -12.83 -1.71
CA TRP A 74 -12.77 -12.37 -1.89
C TRP A 74 -12.86 -10.85 -2.07
N LYS A 75 -12.08 -10.08 -1.30
CA LYS A 75 -12.09 -8.61 -1.31
C LYS A 75 -10.95 -7.98 -2.09
N ARG A 76 -10.27 -8.73 -2.97
CA ARG A 76 -9.12 -8.24 -3.76
C ARG A 76 -9.40 -6.97 -4.57
N ASN A 77 -10.65 -6.76 -4.96
CA ASN A 77 -11.07 -5.61 -5.76
C ASN A 77 -11.50 -4.38 -4.92
N SER A 78 -11.62 -4.53 -3.59
CA SER A 78 -12.01 -3.43 -2.71
C SER A 78 -10.90 -2.39 -2.58
N GLY A 79 -11.26 -1.12 -2.33
CA GLY A 79 -10.28 -0.05 -2.15
C GLY A 79 -9.33 -0.29 -0.97
N HIS A 80 -9.83 -0.83 0.15
CA HIS A 80 -9.00 -1.17 1.32
C HIS A 80 -7.90 -2.19 1.00
N VAL A 81 -8.22 -3.25 0.24
CA VAL A 81 -7.25 -4.29 -0.15
C VAL A 81 -6.35 -3.79 -1.28
N LYS A 82 -6.87 -3.04 -2.26
CA LYS A 82 -6.07 -2.46 -3.34
C LYS A 82 -5.02 -1.47 -2.85
N ALA A 83 -5.36 -0.63 -1.88
CA ALA A 83 -4.43 0.34 -1.30
C ALA A 83 -3.21 -0.35 -0.66
N ARG A 84 -3.42 -1.50 0.00
CA ARG A 84 -2.35 -2.34 0.59
C ARG A 84 -1.71 -3.30 -0.40
N HIS A 85 -2.41 -3.53 -1.52
CA HIS A 85 -2.07 -4.44 -2.60
C HIS A 85 -2.05 -5.92 -2.17
N ALA A 86 -2.92 -6.74 -2.76
CA ALA A 86 -3.17 -8.12 -2.34
C ALA A 86 -1.89 -8.98 -2.24
N THR A 87 -0.94 -8.80 -3.16
CA THR A 87 0.33 -9.54 -3.12
C THR A 87 1.14 -9.28 -1.84
N PHE A 88 1.13 -8.06 -1.29
CA PHE A 88 1.82 -7.79 -0.02
C PHE A 88 1.15 -8.49 1.14
N MET A 89 -0.18 -8.44 1.18
CA MET A 89 -0.95 -9.12 2.21
C MET A 89 -0.69 -10.63 2.17
N ILE A 90 -0.62 -11.23 0.98
CA ILE A 90 -0.28 -12.66 0.79
C ILE A 90 1.17 -12.94 1.21
N LEU A 91 2.14 -12.09 0.83
CA LEU A 91 3.53 -12.26 1.24
C LEU A 91 3.69 -12.17 2.76
N THR A 92 3.00 -11.23 3.41
CA THR A 92 2.93 -11.15 4.88
C THR A 92 2.33 -12.42 5.48
N ILE A 93 1.20 -12.93 4.95
CA ILE A 93 0.61 -14.20 5.40
C ILE A 93 1.61 -15.35 5.30
N VAL A 94 2.27 -15.50 4.15
CA VAL A 94 3.20 -16.63 3.91
C VAL A 94 4.42 -16.52 4.82
N ALA A 95 5.04 -15.34 4.91
CA ALA A 95 6.24 -15.13 5.70
C ALA A 95 5.97 -15.34 7.20
N SER A 96 4.89 -14.74 7.71
CA SER A 96 4.48 -14.88 9.11
C SER A 96 4.01 -16.31 9.42
N PHE A 97 3.37 -17.00 8.48
CA PHE A 97 3.04 -18.43 8.60
C PHE A 97 4.26 -19.32 8.69
N MET A 98 5.27 -19.13 7.85
CA MET A 98 6.49 -19.92 7.93
C MET A 98 7.21 -19.71 9.27
N CYS A 99 7.25 -18.47 9.78
CA CYS A 99 7.85 -18.16 11.09
C CYS A 99 7.10 -18.84 12.25
N VAL A 100 5.78 -18.70 12.30
CA VAL A 100 4.96 -19.31 13.37
C VAL A 100 5.00 -20.83 13.27
N LEU A 101 4.89 -21.39 12.05
CA LEU A 101 4.93 -22.82 11.81
C LEU A 101 6.25 -23.43 12.29
N LEU A 102 7.40 -22.90 11.85
CA LEU A 102 8.71 -23.45 12.21
C LEU A 102 8.96 -23.37 13.73
N THR A 103 8.57 -22.26 14.35
CA THR A 103 8.74 -22.06 15.80
C THR A 103 7.83 -22.98 16.60
N CYS A 104 6.53 -23.07 16.26
CA CYS A 104 5.61 -23.99 16.93
C CYS A 104 6.01 -25.44 16.68
N LEU A 105 6.44 -25.80 15.47
CA LEU A 105 6.88 -27.15 15.14
C LEU A 105 8.10 -27.56 15.98
N ARG A 106 9.06 -26.65 16.22
CA ARG A 106 10.18 -26.90 17.14
C ARG A 106 9.70 -27.31 18.53
N TYR A 107 8.68 -26.63 19.08
CA TYR A 107 8.16 -26.94 20.41
C TYR A 107 7.24 -28.17 20.44
N ILE A 108 6.51 -28.44 19.36
CA ILE A 108 5.68 -29.63 19.21
C ILE A 108 6.55 -30.89 19.07
N VAL A 109 7.54 -30.87 18.17
CA VAL A 109 8.48 -31.98 17.97
C VAL A 109 9.44 -32.12 19.16
N GLY A 110 9.75 -31.02 19.84
CA GLY A 110 10.62 -30.98 21.00
C GLY A 110 12.03 -30.54 20.63
N ARG A 111 12.67 -29.79 21.53
CA ARG A 111 13.94 -29.10 21.27
C ARG A 111 15.11 -30.07 21.04
N LYS A 112 15.01 -31.28 21.58
CA LYS A 112 16.01 -32.36 21.46
C LYS A 112 15.98 -33.08 20.12
N VAL A 113 14.80 -33.15 19.50
CA VAL A 113 14.55 -33.97 18.30
C VAL A 113 14.50 -33.11 17.05
N MET A 114 14.04 -31.87 17.15
CA MET A 114 13.94 -30.96 16.00
C MET A 114 15.33 -30.75 15.35
N PRO A 115 15.52 -31.05 14.06
CA PRO A 115 16.82 -30.93 13.39
C PRO A 115 17.44 -29.55 13.57
N CYS A 116 18.70 -29.51 14.03
CA CYS A 116 19.42 -28.26 14.24
C CYS A 116 19.55 -27.43 12.96
N PHE A 117 19.71 -28.09 11.81
CA PHE A 117 19.68 -27.46 10.49
C PHE A 117 18.42 -26.62 10.26
N LEU A 118 17.23 -27.18 10.50
CA LEU A 118 15.97 -26.46 10.29
C LEU A 118 15.83 -25.29 11.25
N TYR A 119 16.21 -25.47 12.52
CA TYR A 119 16.16 -24.40 13.51
C TYR A 119 17.14 -23.27 13.17
N SER A 120 18.38 -23.59 12.85
CA SER A 120 19.39 -22.58 12.55
C SER A 120 19.04 -21.81 11.27
N ILE A 121 18.54 -22.45 10.21
CA ILE A 121 18.03 -21.74 9.03
C ILE A 121 16.86 -20.81 9.42
N SER A 122 15.91 -21.32 10.22
CA SER A 122 14.75 -20.52 10.61
C SER A 122 15.17 -19.23 11.33
N ILE A 123 16.23 -19.28 12.14
CA ILE A 123 16.78 -18.13 12.85
C ILE A 123 17.25 -17.02 11.89
N PHE A 124 18.04 -17.35 10.87
CA PHE A 124 18.57 -16.37 9.90
C PHE A 124 17.53 -15.90 8.88
N ILE A 125 16.45 -16.66 8.70
CA ILE A 125 15.37 -16.27 7.80
C ILE A 125 14.29 -15.44 8.51
N THR A 126 14.17 -15.56 9.83
CA THR A 126 13.08 -14.91 10.58
C THR A 126 13.12 -13.38 10.48
N PRO A 127 14.25 -12.69 10.69
CA PRO A 127 14.30 -11.22 10.59
C PRO A 127 13.84 -10.67 9.24
N PRO A 128 14.36 -11.11 8.07
CA PRO A 128 13.86 -10.64 6.78
C PRO A 128 12.42 -11.09 6.54
N ALA A 129 12.01 -12.28 6.98
CA ALA A 129 10.64 -12.75 6.79
C ALA A 129 9.61 -11.85 7.50
N ILE A 130 9.89 -11.42 8.72
CA ILE A 130 8.98 -10.60 9.52
C ILE A 130 9.02 -9.13 9.11
N CYS A 131 10.20 -8.53 8.96
CA CYS A 131 10.32 -7.08 8.80
C CYS A 131 10.21 -6.60 7.35
N LEU A 132 10.68 -7.40 6.37
CA LEU A 132 10.68 -6.99 4.96
C LEU A 132 9.27 -6.71 4.38
N PRO A 133 8.20 -7.47 4.69
CA PRO A 133 6.85 -7.13 4.23
C PRO A 133 6.45 -5.71 4.62
N THR A 134 6.75 -5.31 5.86
CA THR A 134 6.41 -3.99 6.39
C THR A 134 7.27 -2.89 5.77
N VAL A 135 8.59 -3.11 5.64
CA VAL A 135 9.50 -2.21 4.91
C VAL A 135 9.00 -1.95 3.49
N LEU A 136 8.70 -3.00 2.73
CA LEU A 136 8.29 -2.85 1.32
C LEU A 136 6.90 -2.21 1.18
N ARG A 137 6.01 -2.39 2.16
CA ARG A 137 4.74 -1.67 2.25
C ARG A 137 4.94 -0.16 2.40
N TYR A 138 5.90 0.24 3.24
CA TYR A 138 6.23 1.66 3.46
C TYR A 138 6.86 2.29 2.22
N VAL A 139 7.85 1.59 1.63
CA VAL A 139 8.46 1.94 0.34
C VAL A 139 7.37 2.17 -0.72
N ARG A 140 6.48 1.19 -0.91
CA ARG A 140 5.40 1.29 -1.89
C ARG A 140 4.52 2.50 -1.65
N THR A 141 4.04 2.68 -0.42
CA THR A 141 3.13 3.78 -0.08
C THR A 141 3.76 5.14 -0.40
N PHE A 142 5.03 5.33 -0.03
CA PHE A 142 5.78 6.54 -0.33
C PHE A 142 5.96 6.77 -1.84
N PHE A 143 6.38 5.75 -2.59
CA PHE A 143 6.58 5.89 -4.03
C PHE A 143 5.28 6.05 -4.81
N LEU A 144 4.19 5.44 -4.33
CA LEU A 144 2.84 5.60 -4.91
C LEU A 144 2.34 7.04 -4.70
N TYR A 145 2.60 7.62 -3.53
CA TYR A 145 2.34 9.03 -3.27
C TYR A 145 3.13 9.95 -4.22
N ARG A 146 4.43 9.70 -4.39
CA ARG A 146 5.27 10.46 -5.33
C ARG A 146 4.80 10.33 -6.76
N LEU A 147 4.37 9.14 -7.18
CA LEU A 147 3.80 8.89 -8.49
C LEU A 147 2.52 9.71 -8.71
N ASN A 148 1.61 9.70 -7.74
CA ASN A 148 0.33 10.43 -7.86
C ASN A 148 0.48 11.95 -7.78
N LEU A 149 1.46 12.45 -7.04
CA LEU A 149 1.86 13.85 -7.12
C LEU A 149 2.26 14.24 -8.55
N LYS A 150 3.09 13.42 -9.22
CA LYS A 150 3.50 13.68 -10.61
C LYS A 150 2.34 13.60 -11.58
N LYS A 151 1.44 12.62 -11.43
CA LYS A 151 0.22 12.53 -12.26
C LYS A 151 -0.62 13.80 -12.14
N ALA A 152 -0.87 14.27 -10.91
CA ALA A 152 -1.64 15.47 -10.68
C ALA A 152 -0.93 16.76 -11.15
N ALA A 153 0.40 16.84 -10.97
CA ALA A 153 1.20 17.97 -11.43
C ALA A 153 1.16 18.09 -12.97
N ASN A 154 1.28 16.97 -13.69
CA ASN A 154 1.19 16.96 -15.14
C ASN A 154 -0.17 17.51 -15.62
N VAL A 155 -1.27 17.16 -14.96
CA VAL A 155 -2.60 17.68 -15.31
C VAL A 155 -2.71 19.20 -15.08
N ARG A 156 -2.08 19.72 -14.02
CA ARG A 156 -2.04 21.16 -13.76
C ARG A 156 -1.18 21.89 -14.78
N ALA A 157 0.00 21.36 -15.08
CA ALA A 157 0.91 21.96 -16.03
C ALA A 157 0.31 21.97 -17.46
N SER A 158 -0.37 20.90 -17.88
CA SER A 158 -1.12 20.89 -19.16
C SER A 158 -2.17 22.00 -19.22
N LYS A 159 -2.80 22.32 -18.08
CA LYS A 159 -3.81 23.39 -17.99
C LYS A 159 -3.19 24.78 -18.02
N GLU A 160 -2.10 24.99 -17.28
CA GLU A 160 -1.40 26.28 -17.25
C GLU A 160 -0.83 26.61 -18.62
N PHE A 161 -0.22 25.63 -19.29
CA PHE A 161 0.24 25.75 -20.66
C PHE A 161 -0.89 26.14 -21.62
N TYR A 162 -2.07 25.52 -21.47
CA TYR A 162 -3.25 25.85 -22.27
C TYR A 162 -3.75 27.29 -22.03
N ILE A 163 -3.84 27.73 -20.77
CA ILE A 163 -4.27 29.08 -20.43
C ILE A 163 -3.28 30.11 -20.99
N GLN A 164 -1.99 29.87 -20.82
CA GLN A 164 -0.94 30.76 -21.32
C GLN A 164 -1.02 30.89 -22.84
N LYS A 165 -1.16 29.77 -23.57
CA LYS A 165 -1.27 29.80 -25.04
C LYS A 165 -2.51 30.57 -25.52
N ASN A 166 -3.65 30.43 -24.86
CA ASN A 166 -4.85 31.21 -25.19
C ASN A 166 -4.65 32.71 -24.96
N THR A 167 -4.00 33.09 -23.86
CA THR A 167 -3.70 34.50 -23.58
C THR A 167 -2.69 35.08 -24.58
N GLU A 168 -1.76 34.27 -25.10
CA GLU A 168 -0.83 34.68 -26.16
C GLU A 168 -1.55 34.89 -27.50
N LEU A 169 -2.47 33.99 -27.88
CA LEU A 169 -3.29 34.12 -29.09
C LEU A 169 -4.21 35.35 -29.04
N GLU A 170 -4.86 35.62 -27.91
CA GLU A 170 -5.68 36.83 -27.73
C GLU A 170 -4.85 38.12 -27.86
N LYS A 171 -3.59 38.10 -27.43
CA LYS A 171 -2.68 39.26 -27.57
C LYS A 171 -2.20 39.48 -29.00
N GLU A 172 -2.11 38.44 -29.82
CA GLU A 172 -1.73 38.56 -31.23
C GLU A 172 -2.88 39.11 -32.08
N GLU A 173 -4.14 38.71 -31.81
CA GLU A 173 -5.30 39.25 -32.54
C GLU A 173 -5.50 40.76 -32.33
N VAL A 174 -5.24 41.27 -31.13
CA VAL A 174 -5.40 42.71 -30.81
C VAL A 174 -4.32 43.58 -31.47
N LYS A 175 -3.24 42.99 -32.00
CA LYS A 175 -2.20 43.72 -32.75
C LYS A 175 -2.43 43.79 -34.25
N SER A 176 -3.60 43.36 -34.75
CA SER A 176 -3.98 43.68 -36.13
C SER A 176 -3.95 45.20 -36.32
N PRO A 177 -3.18 45.73 -37.27
CA PRO A 177 -3.01 47.15 -37.46
C PRO A 177 -4.38 47.76 -37.74
N THR A 178 -4.86 48.60 -36.83
CA THR A 178 -5.89 49.58 -37.11
C THR A 178 -5.41 50.34 -38.34
N ARG A 179 -5.98 50.01 -39.51
CA ARG A 179 -5.86 50.86 -40.68
C ARG A 179 -6.53 52.16 -40.26
N ASP A 180 -5.73 53.20 -40.06
CA ASP A 180 -6.20 54.57 -39.84
C ASP A 180 -7.07 54.96 -41.04
N VAL A 181 -8.37 54.74 -40.92
CA VAL A 181 -9.37 55.45 -41.70
C VAL A 181 -9.58 56.75 -40.94
N GLN A 182 -8.84 57.79 -41.35
CA GLN A 182 -9.18 59.18 -41.02
C GLN A 182 -10.62 59.44 -41.48
N VAL A 183 -11.56 59.42 -40.55
CA VAL A 183 -12.87 60.05 -40.73
C VAL A 183 -12.82 61.37 -39.99
N ASP A 184 -12.69 62.43 -40.78
CA ASP A 184 -12.85 63.81 -40.37
C ASP A 184 -14.31 64.04 -39.97
N LEU A 185 -14.58 64.12 -38.67
CA LEU A 185 -15.87 64.52 -38.13
C LEU A 185 -15.65 65.65 -37.14
N THR A 186 -15.77 66.84 -37.71
CA THR A 186 -15.92 68.11 -37.02
C THR A 186 -17.30 68.16 -36.35
N PHE A 187 -17.34 68.71 -35.14
CA PHE A 187 -18.39 69.54 -34.51
C PHE A 187 -18.85 69.16 -33.09
N ASN A 188 -18.63 70.17 -32.23
CA ASN A 188 -19.38 70.65 -31.07
C ASN A 188 -19.27 69.95 -29.71
N ASN A 189 -18.36 70.53 -28.92
CA ASN A 189 -18.60 71.06 -27.58
C ASN A 189 -20.08 71.31 -27.24
N GLU A 190 -20.53 70.73 -26.13
CA GLU A 190 -21.31 71.47 -25.14
C GLU A 190 -20.97 70.95 -23.74
N GLU A 191 -20.44 71.86 -22.92
CA GLU A 191 -20.37 71.76 -21.47
C GLU A 191 -21.78 71.57 -20.89
N ASN A 192 -21.93 70.77 -19.83
CA ASN A 192 -22.61 71.24 -18.62
C ASN A 192 -22.54 70.24 -17.44
N ASN A 193 -22.00 70.78 -16.34
CA ASN A 193 -22.52 70.74 -14.96
C ASN A 193 -22.52 69.46 -14.10
N LYS A 194 -21.68 69.58 -13.05
CA LYS A 194 -22.01 69.59 -11.60
C LYS A 194 -22.62 68.36 -10.93
N GLU A 195 -21.80 67.78 -10.06
CA GLU A 195 -21.94 67.79 -8.59
C GLU A 195 -23.32 67.62 -7.91
N ASN A 196 -23.31 66.73 -6.91
CA ASN A 196 -24.16 66.63 -5.71
C ASN A 196 -25.56 66.02 -5.86
N ASN A 197 -25.81 64.85 -5.24
CA ASN A 197 -26.24 64.83 -3.83
C ASN A 197 -26.52 63.42 -3.30
N GLU A 198 -26.24 63.30 -2.01
CA GLU A 198 -26.59 62.20 -1.12
C GLU A 198 -28.11 62.04 -0.90
N LEU A 199 -28.46 60.83 -0.46
CA LEU A 199 -29.50 60.51 0.53
C LEU A 199 -30.96 60.85 0.17
N ASN A 200 -31.73 59.83 -0.22
CA ASN A 200 -33.07 59.66 0.34
C ASN A 200 -33.59 58.23 0.31
N LYS A 201 -34.50 58.02 1.25
CA LYS A 201 -34.91 56.80 1.93
C LYS A 201 -36.26 56.33 1.41
N ALA A 202 -36.49 55.02 1.55
CA ALA A 202 -37.77 54.33 1.67
C ALA A 202 -38.64 54.06 0.42
N GLN A 203 -39.00 52.78 0.34
CA GLN A 203 -40.29 52.22 -0.10
C GLN A 203 -40.80 52.56 -1.50
N SER A 204 -40.73 51.56 -2.39
CA SER A 204 -41.92 51.12 -3.12
C SER A 204 -41.70 49.71 -3.65
N GLU A 205 -42.61 48.81 -3.27
CA GLU A 205 -42.84 47.53 -3.93
C GLU A 205 -43.25 47.80 -5.37
N GLN A 206 -42.50 47.26 -6.33
CA GLN A 206 -42.96 47.13 -7.70
C GLN A 206 -42.49 45.82 -8.29
N GLU A 207 -43.48 45.01 -8.69
CA GLU A 207 -43.36 43.76 -9.42
C GLU A 207 -42.46 43.95 -10.64
N LEU A 208 -41.31 43.26 -10.63
CA LEU A 208 -40.41 43.23 -11.77
C LEU A 208 -40.65 41.94 -12.58
N ASN A 209 -41.53 42.08 -13.57
CA ASN A 209 -41.70 41.10 -14.65
C ASN A 209 -40.46 41.17 -15.57
N ILE A 210 -39.41 40.40 -15.23
CA ILE A 210 -38.25 40.23 -16.13
C ILE A 210 -38.60 39.16 -17.16
N THR A 211 -39.10 39.60 -18.31
CA THR A 211 -39.05 38.83 -19.55
C THR A 211 -37.60 38.87 -20.07
N SER A 212 -36.81 37.88 -19.67
CA SER A 212 -35.44 37.69 -20.15
C SER A 212 -35.47 37.08 -21.55
N ASN A 213 -35.68 37.92 -22.57
CA ASN A 213 -35.27 37.62 -23.94
C ASN A 213 -33.73 37.66 -23.98
N SER A 214 -33.06 36.57 -23.61
CA SER A 214 -31.65 36.38 -23.98
C SER A 214 -31.60 35.95 -25.44
N SER A 215 -31.55 36.93 -26.35
CA SER A 215 -31.02 36.72 -27.69
C SER A 215 -29.54 36.33 -27.53
N VAL A 216 -29.29 35.02 -27.52
CA VAL A 216 -27.96 34.44 -27.63
C VAL A 216 -27.41 34.86 -28.99
N GLU A 217 -26.64 35.95 -29.00
CA GLU A 217 -25.72 36.26 -30.10
C GLU A 217 -24.76 35.07 -30.21
N LYS A 218 -24.98 34.26 -31.25
CA LYS A 218 -23.97 33.37 -31.81
C LYS A 218 -22.90 34.26 -32.43
N SER A 219 -21.89 34.62 -31.65
CA SER A 219 -20.67 35.16 -32.20
C SER A 219 -19.94 34.05 -32.96
N ASP A 220 -19.66 34.31 -34.24
CA ASP A 220 -18.90 33.45 -35.14
C ASP A 220 -17.43 33.37 -34.67
N ILE A 221 -17.15 32.50 -33.70
CA ILE A 221 -15.82 32.14 -33.21
C ILE A 221 -15.55 30.71 -33.65
N ASP A 222 -15.22 30.48 -34.94
CA ASP A 222 -15.06 29.11 -35.45
C ASP A 222 -13.75 28.83 -36.20
N SER A 223 -12.83 29.80 -36.37
CA SER A 223 -11.59 29.60 -37.15
C SER A 223 -10.31 29.38 -36.33
N ASN A 224 -10.24 29.79 -35.06
CA ASN A 224 -8.99 29.70 -34.26
C ASN A 224 -8.88 28.45 -33.36
N SER A 225 -9.86 27.55 -33.38
CA SER A 225 -9.86 26.35 -32.52
C SER A 225 -8.84 25.28 -32.93
N GLU A 226 -8.37 25.24 -34.18
CA GLU A 226 -7.55 24.12 -34.69
C GLU A 226 -6.13 24.07 -34.09
N GLY A 227 -5.48 25.22 -33.87
CA GLY A 227 -4.11 25.26 -33.33
C GLY A 227 -4.02 24.91 -31.83
N LEU A 228 -5.16 24.89 -31.15
CA LEU A 228 -5.23 24.70 -29.70
C LEU A 228 -5.26 23.22 -29.34
N ASP A 229 -5.98 22.41 -30.12
CA ASP A 229 -6.12 20.97 -29.90
C ASP A 229 -4.78 20.24 -30.07
N GLN A 230 -3.97 20.61 -31.06
CA GLN A 230 -2.69 19.94 -31.34
C GLN A 230 -1.66 20.11 -30.21
N ALA A 231 -1.56 21.31 -29.63
CA ALA A 231 -0.60 21.57 -28.56
C ALA A 231 -0.97 20.86 -27.24
N TYR A 232 -2.27 20.61 -27.02
CA TYR A 232 -2.73 19.77 -25.91
C TYR A 232 -2.37 18.29 -26.10
N LEU A 233 -2.35 17.81 -27.35
CA LEU A 233 -1.93 16.45 -27.70
C LEU A 233 -0.44 16.24 -27.40
N ASP A 234 0.43 17.09 -27.94
CA ASP A 234 1.89 16.94 -27.87
C ASP A 234 2.46 17.03 -26.44
N TYR A 235 1.93 17.95 -25.62
CA TYR A 235 2.42 18.14 -24.24
C TYR A 235 2.17 16.91 -23.34
N SER A 236 0.98 16.31 -23.48
CA SER A 236 0.55 15.18 -22.66
C SER A 236 1.43 13.94 -22.86
N GLU A 237 1.90 13.72 -24.09
CA GLU A 237 2.68 12.53 -24.43
C GLU A 237 4.10 12.64 -23.85
N SER A 238 4.79 13.77 -24.04
CA SER A 238 6.16 13.92 -23.53
C SER A 238 6.25 13.85 -21.99
N ALA A 239 5.24 14.36 -21.29
CA ALA A 239 5.22 14.42 -19.83
C ALA A 239 4.98 13.04 -19.18
N MET A 240 4.14 12.18 -19.78
CA MET A 240 3.88 10.83 -19.26
C MET A 240 5.03 9.84 -19.53
N PHE A 241 5.82 10.07 -20.58
CA PHE A 241 6.95 9.20 -20.94
C PHE A 241 8.28 9.51 -20.25
N SER A 242 8.31 10.43 -19.28
CA SER A 242 9.58 10.74 -18.60
C SER A 242 10.17 9.48 -17.94
N LYS A 243 11.51 9.32 -18.04
CA LYS A 243 12.26 8.19 -17.44
C LYS A 243 11.88 7.97 -15.97
N SER A 244 11.51 9.03 -15.27
CA SER A 244 11.12 9.01 -13.86
C SER A 244 9.81 8.24 -13.59
N PHE A 245 8.83 8.27 -14.51
CA PHE A 245 7.59 7.48 -14.36
C PHE A 245 7.88 5.98 -14.48
N LYS A 246 8.72 5.59 -15.45
CA LYS A 246 9.12 4.19 -15.65
C LYS A 246 9.83 3.61 -14.42
N ILE A 247 10.73 4.38 -13.80
CA ILE A 247 11.44 3.96 -12.58
C ILE A 247 10.45 3.81 -11.41
N LEU A 248 9.55 4.78 -11.20
CA LEU A 248 8.54 4.70 -10.14
C LEU A 248 7.60 3.50 -10.33
N ASN A 249 7.12 3.28 -11.56
CA ASN A 249 6.28 2.12 -11.88
C ASN A 249 7.03 0.81 -11.67
N PHE A 250 8.32 0.74 -12.01
CA PHE A 250 9.15 -0.43 -11.75
C PHE A 250 9.27 -0.73 -10.25
N ILE A 251 9.58 0.29 -9.42
CA ILE A 251 9.66 0.15 -7.96
C ILE A 251 8.31 -0.31 -7.37
N LEU A 252 7.20 0.17 -7.94
CA LEU A 252 5.85 -0.21 -7.52
C LEU A 252 5.37 -1.56 -8.08
N SER A 253 6.13 -2.17 -8.98
CA SER A 253 5.76 -3.42 -9.63
C SER A 253 5.93 -4.63 -8.72
N ASN A 254 5.04 -5.61 -8.86
CA ASN A 254 5.13 -6.87 -8.13
C ASN A 254 6.42 -7.64 -8.42
N LYS A 255 6.97 -7.48 -9.62
CA LYS A 255 8.23 -8.10 -10.05
C LYS A 255 9.39 -7.60 -9.18
N PHE A 256 9.48 -6.29 -8.95
CA PHE A 256 10.52 -5.71 -8.10
C PHE A 256 10.43 -6.22 -6.66
N ILE A 257 9.22 -6.26 -6.11
CA ILE A 257 8.98 -6.73 -4.73
C ILE A 257 9.40 -8.19 -4.56
N VAL A 258 8.94 -9.07 -5.46
CA VAL A 258 9.31 -10.50 -5.43
C VAL A 258 10.81 -10.68 -5.61
N LEU A 259 11.44 -9.90 -6.50
CA LEU A 259 12.89 -9.92 -6.68
C LEU A 259 13.64 -9.54 -5.40
N VAL A 260 13.24 -8.45 -4.72
CA VAL A 260 13.85 -8.03 -3.45
C VAL A 260 13.72 -9.11 -2.37
N TYR A 261 12.57 -9.79 -2.30
CA TYR A 261 12.37 -10.94 -1.42
C TYR A 261 13.35 -12.08 -1.73
N ILE A 262 13.42 -12.53 -2.98
CA ILE A 262 14.30 -13.63 -3.39
C ILE A 262 15.76 -13.29 -3.07
N LEU A 263 16.19 -12.06 -3.36
CA LEU A 263 17.55 -11.60 -3.09
C LEU A 263 17.84 -11.53 -1.58
N ALA A 264 16.91 -11.02 -0.78
CA ALA A 264 17.08 -10.94 0.67
C ALA A 264 17.20 -12.33 1.31
N PHE A 265 16.30 -13.24 0.97
CA PHE A 265 16.33 -14.61 1.50
C PHE A 265 17.56 -15.39 1.00
N GLY A 266 17.94 -15.23 -0.27
CA GLY A 266 19.15 -15.81 -0.83
C GLY A 266 20.42 -15.30 -0.13
N PHE A 267 20.47 -14.01 0.19
CA PHE A 267 21.57 -13.42 0.95
C PHE A 267 21.67 -14.01 2.36
N HIS A 268 20.56 -14.12 3.10
CA HIS A 268 20.58 -14.70 4.45
C HIS A 268 20.90 -16.18 4.48
N LEU A 269 20.45 -16.95 3.48
CA LEU A 269 20.88 -18.34 3.31
C LEU A 269 22.38 -18.45 3.05
N ALA A 270 22.96 -17.54 2.25
CA ALA A 270 24.40 -17.51 2.04
C ALA A 270 25.16 -17.15 3.33
N VAL A 271 24.68 -16.16 4.08
CA VAL A 271 25.26 -15.78 5.39
C VAL A 271 25.19 -16.94 6.39
N TRP A 272 24.04 -17.61 6.49
CA TRP A 272 23.87 -18.81 7.31
C TRP A 272 24.86 -19.92 6.93
N ALA A 273 25.01 -20.20 5.63
CA ALA A 273 25.93 -21.23 5.15
C ALA A 273 27.39 -20.90 5.45
N ILE A 274 27.79 -19.62 5.30
CA ILE A 274 29.14 -19.14 5.65
C ILE A 274 29.39 -19.32 7.15
N PHE A 275 28.47 -18.89 8.01
CA PHE A 275 28.64 -19.04 9.46
C PHE A 275 28.64 -20.50 9.91
N GLY A 276 27.80 -21.35 9.30
CA GLY A 276 27.84 -22.79 9.54
C GLY A 276 29.19 -23.40 9.16
N GLY A 277 29.75 -23.01 8.01
CA GLY A 277 31.09 -23.46 7.58
C GLY A 277 32.20 -23.01 8.52
N VAL A 278 32.16 -21.75 8.98
CA VAL A 278 33.12 -21.21 9.96
C VAL A 278 33.05 -21.95 11.29
N ASP A 279 31.84 -22.23 11.79
CA ASP A 279 31.65 -22.98 13.05
C ASP A 279 32.24 -24.39 12.96
N GLU A 280 32.11 -25.05 11.80
CA GLU A 280 32.64 -26.40 11.57
C GLU A 280 34.18 -26.43 11.49
N ILE A 281 34.79 -25.44 10.83
CA ILE A 281 36.26 -25.29 10.78
C ILE A 281 36.82 -25.04 12.18
N LEU A 282 36.16 -24.18 12.96
CA LEU A 282 36.58 -23.85 14.32
C LEU A 282 36.43 -25.01 15.28
N TRP A 283 35.36 -25.82 15.12
CA TRP A 283 35.20 -27.06 15.86
C TRP A 283 36.37 -28.01 15.62
N ASN A 284 36.75 -28.22 14.36
CA ASN A 284 37.87 -29.10 13.99
C ASN A 284 39.23 -28.58 14.52
N THR A 285 39.39 -27.27 14.66
CA THR A 285 40.67 -26.67 15.08
C THR A 285 40.78 -26.53 16.61
N SER A 286 39.69 -26.16 17.28
CA SER A 286 39.70 -25.75 18.69
C SER A 286 38.86 -26.64 19.63
N GLY A 287 38.03 -27.53 19.08
CA GLY A 287 37.06 -28.29 19.84
C GLY A 287 35.98 -27.43 20.52
N LYS A 288 35.80 -26.18 20.08
CA LYS A 288 34.79 -25.25 20.60
C LYS A 288 33.93 -24.73 19.45
N ARG A 289 32.62 -24.67 19.68
CA ARG A 289 31.64 -24.03 18.77
C ARG A 289 31.34 -22.62 19.25
N ILE A 290 31.08 -21.70 18.32
CA ILE A 290 30.80 -20.29 18.63
C ILE A 290 29.30 -20.08 18.75
N PHE A 291 28.52 -20.57 17.79
CA PHE A 291 27.11 -20.21 17.65
C PHE A 291 26.15 -21.18 18.34
N LEU A 292 26.53 -22.46 18.43
CA LEU A 292 25.75 -23.53 19.03
C LEU A 292 26.56 -24.23 20.13
N TRP A 293 25.88 -24.80 21.13
CA TRP A 293 26.58 -25.35 22.30
C TRP A 293 27.39 -26.63 22.01
N SER A 294 26.82 -27.57 21.28
CA SER A 294 27.33 -28.95 21.20
C SER A 294 27.19 -29.60 19.83
N VAL A 295 26.38 -29.02 18.94
CA VAL A 295 25.95 -29.64 17.69
C VAL A 295 26.21 -28.67 16.53
N SER A 296 26.54 -29.21 15.34
CA SER A 296 26.75 -28.41 14.12
C SER A 296 25.45 -27.79 13.60
N MET A 297 25.56 -26.64 12.95
CA MET A 297 24.44 -26.03 12.22
C MET A 297 23.94 -26.93 11.07
N PHE A 298 24.78 -27.84 10.56
CA PHE A 298 24.43 -28.78 9.50
C PHE A 298 23.95 -30.14 10.02
N GLN A 299 23.62 -30.25 11.31
CA GLN A 299 23.15 -31.52 11.87
C GLN A 299 21.65 -31.73 11.61
N PHE A 300 21.29 -32.91 11.09
CA PHE A 300 19.93 -33.24 10.66
C PHE A 300 19.16 -34.16 11.61
N ASP A 301 19.83 -34.84 12.54
CA ASP A 301 19.25 -35.90 13.38
C ASP A 301 19.04 -35.48 14.85
N THR A 302 19.60 -34.34 15.26
CA THR A 302 19.63 -33.91 16.66
C THR A 302 19.33 -32.43 16.78
N GLY A 303 18.70 -32.08 17.89
CA GLY A 303 18.38 -30.72 18.25
C GLY A 303 19.54 -29.97 18.90
N CYS A 304 19.40 -28.64 18.92
CA CYS A 304 20.44 -27.75 19.41
C CYS A 304 19.89 -26.50 20.11
N VAL A 305 20.76 -25.87 20.87
CA VAL A 305 20.53 -24.63 21.62
C VAL A 305 21.55 -23.59 21.17
N THR A 306 21.06 -22.38 20.88
CA THR A 306 21.90 -21.24 20.52
C THR A 306 22.71 -20.75 21.72
N THR A 307 23.99 -20.45 21.50
CA THR A 307 24.83 -19.75 22.48
C THR A 307 24.44 -18.28 22.57
N THR A 308 24.99 -17.57 23.56
CA THR A 308 24.87 -16.11 23.68
C THR A 308 25.37 -15.39 22.42
N ASN A 309 26.45 -15.88 21.79
CA ASN A 309 26.97 -15.31 20.54
C ASN A 309 25.99 -15.48 19.39
N GLY A 310 25.35 -16.66 19.28
CA GLY A 310 24.26 -16.88 18.34
C GLY A 310 23.10 -15.91 18.56
N VAL A 311 22.71 -15.67 19.83
CA VAL A 311 21.67 -14.70 20.17
C VAL A 311 22.07 -13.26 19.80
N ILE A 312 23.31 -12.85 20.06
CA ILE A 312 23.80 -11.52 19.68
C ILE A 312 23.76 -11.34 18.16
N LEU A 313 24.13 -12.37 17.40
CA LEU A 313 24.04 -12.36 15.94
C LEU A 313 22.59 -12.17 15.47
N MET A 314 21.65 -12.93 16.04
CA MET A 314 20.21 -12.78 15.76
C MET A 314 19.69 -11.37 16.04
N VAL A 315 20.05 -10.82 17.21
CA VAL A 315 19.64 -9.47 17.60
C VAL A 315 20.24 -8.42 16.66
N SER A 316 21.48 -8.63 16.21
CA SER A 316 22.14 -7.72 15.27
C SER A 316 21.45 -7.72 13.90
N GLU A 317 21.05 -8.89 13.40
CA GLU A 317 20.30 -9.03 12.16
C GLU A 317 18.91 -8.40 12.26
N ALA A 318 18.17 -8.68 13.35
CA ALA A 318 16.88 -8.07 13.60
C ALA A 318 16.99 -6.54 13.74
N ALA A 319 18.01 -6.04 14.44
CA ALA A 319 18.24 -4.60 14.59
C ALA A 319 18.47 -3.91 13.23
N PHE A 320 19.20 -4.54 12.30
CA PHE A 320 19.39 -4.01 10.95
C PHE A 320 18.05 -3.78 10.24
N TYR A 321 17.14 -4.75 10.28
CA TYR A 321 15.82 -4.61 9.66
C TYR A 321 14.89 -3.65 10.38
N ILE A 322 14.95 -3.58 11.72
CA ILE A 322 14.19 -2.60 12.51
C ILE A 322 14.65 -1.18 12.19
N ILE A 323 15.95 -0.95 12.02
CA ILE A 323 16.50 0.35 11.60
C ILE A 323 15.98 0.70 10.20
N LEU A 324 16.03 -0.25 9.27
CA LEU A 324 15.52 -0.06 7.91
C LEU A 324 14.03 0.29 7.91
N GLU A 325 13.23 -0.44 8.69
CA GLU A 325 11.81 -0.19 8.90
C GLU A 325 11.56 1.22 9.45
N PHE A 326 12.32 1.65 10.46
CA PHE A 326 12.21 2.98 11.04
C PHE A 326 12.55 4.10 10.05
N VAL A 327 13.58 3.91 9.21
CA VAL A 327 13.94 4.87 8.15
C VAL A 327 12.77 5.05 7.17
N PHE A 328 12.17 3.96 6.69
CA PHE A 328 11.03 4.05 5.78
C PHE A 328 9.74 4.53 6.47
N PHE A 329 9.59 4.26 7.77
CA PHE A 329 8.51 4.81 8.57
C PHE A 329 8.61 6.35 8.67
N ILE A 330 9.81 6.91 8.87
CA ILE A 330 10.02 8.36 8.81
C ILE A 330 9.58 8.91 7.44
N LEU A 331 9.90 8.20 6.35
CA LEU A 331 9.49 8.61 5.00
C LEU A 331 7.96 8.66 4.84
N LEU A 332 7.20 7.85 5.57
CA LEU A 332 5.73 7.90 5.56
C LEU A 332 5.16 9.19 6.15
N PHE A 333 5.87 9.92 7.00
CA PHE A 333 5.38 11.20 7.50
C PHE A 333 5.30 12.26 6.40
N PHE A 334 6.11 12.15 5.34
CA PHE A 334 6.05 13.05 4.17
C PHE A 334 4.91 12.73 3.19
N VAL A 335 4.18 11.62 3.40
CA VAL A 335 2.99 11.30 2.59
C VAL A 335 1.82 12.18 3.05
N ASP A 336 1.21 12.94 2.16
CA ASP A 336 0.04 13.74 2.55
C ASP A 336 -1.14 12.86 2.99
N ARG A 337 -1.91 13.33 3.99
CA ARG A 337 -3.20 12.80 4.49
C ARG A 337 -3.55 11.39 4.01
N ASP A 338 -3.30 10.42 4.88
CA ASP A 338 -3.57 9.01 4.62
C ASP A 338 -5.08 8.69 4.75
N THR A 339 -5.72 8.46 3.61
CA THR A 339 -7.16 8.18 3.55
C THR A 339 -7.54 6.75 3.96
N TRP A 340 -6.56 5.85 4.04
CA TRP A 340 -6.78 4.43 4.31
C TRP A 340 -6.25 3.98 5.66
N SER A 341 -5.78 4.92 6.49
CA SER A 341 -5.23 4.69 7.84
C SER A 341 -4.02 3.74 7.91
N ILE A 342 -3.29 3.58 6.80
CA ILE A 342 -2.03 2.82 6.70
C ILE A 342 -0.96 3.35 7.67
N LYS A 343 -0.88 4.67 7.89
CA LYS A 343 0.05 5.30 8.84
C LYS A 343 -0.28 4.95 10.28
N ILE A 344 -1.57 4.92 10.61
CA ILE A 344 -2.04 4.55 11.96
C ILE A 344 -1.70 3.08 12.20
N GLU A 345 -1.96 2.20 11.24
CA GLU A 345 -1.55 0.80 11.28
C GLU A 345 -0.03 0.66 11.49
N ALA A 346 0.78 1.42 10.74
CA ALA A 346 2.23 1.43 10.87
C ALA A 346 2.70 1.86 12.27
N ILE A 347 2.15 2.95 12.82
CA ILE A 347 2.46 3.43 14.18
C ILE A 347 2.13 2.34 15.22
N VAL A 348 0.93 1.76 15.13
CA VAL A 348 0.49 0.72 16.06
C VAL A 348 1.40 -0.51 15.98
N MET A 349 1.77 -0.95 14.78
CA MET A 349 2.66 -2.10 14.58
C MET A 349 4.05 -1.85 15.15
N ILE A 350 4.65 -0.68 14.96
CA ILE A 350 5.97 -0.33 15.52
C ILE A 350 5.93 -0.33 17.05
N ILE A 351 4.88 0.24 17.66
CA ILE A 351 4.73 0.24 19.12
C ILE A 351 4.64 -1.20 19.64
N ILE A 352 3.82 -2.04 19.01
CA ILE A 352 3.70 -3.47 19.35
C ILE A 352 5.05 -4.16 19.22
N GLN A 353 5.78 -3.92 18.13
CA GLN A 353 7.09 -4.52 17.87
C GLN A 353 8.10 -4.18 18.96
N ILE A 354 8.19 -2.91 19.36
CA ILE A 354 9.10 -2.45 20.40
C ILE A 354 8.74 -3.11 21.74
N ILE A 355 7.46 -3.15 22.10
CA ILE A 355 6.99 -3.77 23.34
C ILE A 355 7.31 -5.27 23.37
N LEU A 356 7.02 -5.99 22.28
CA LEU A 356 7.26 -7.44 22.19
C LEU A 356 8.76 -7.76 22.12
N ALA A 357 9.57 -6.97 21.42
CA ALA A 357 11.02 -7.10 21.40
C ALA A 357 11.61 -6.88 22.80
N ALA A 358 11.18 -5.83 23.51
CA ALA A 358 11.61 -5.57 24.88
C ALA A 358 11.18 -6.71 25.82
N SER A 359 9.94 -7.21 25.69
CA SER A 359 9.43 -8.34 26.47
C SER A 359 10.25 -9.62 26.24
N PHE A 360 10.58 -9.93 24.98
CA PHE A 360 11.43 -11.07 24.62
C PHE A 360 12.85 -10.92 25.21
N LEU A 361 13.46 -9.74 25.09
CA LEU A 361 14.80 -9.48 25.63
C LEU A 361 14.83 -9.60 27.16
N ILE A 362 13.89 -8.96 27.87
CA ILE A 362 13.79 -9.00 29.34
C ILE A 362 13.58 -10.44 29.81
N SER A 363 12.68 -11.18 29.16
CA SER A 363 12.41 -12.59 29.49
C SER A 363 13.63 -13.48 29.31
N GLY A 364 14.45 -13.22 28.28
CA GLY A 364 15.68 -13.96 28.01
C GLY A 364 16.82 -13.69 29.01
N GLN A 365 16.80 -12.56 29.73
CA GLN A 365 17.81 -12.23 30.75
C GLN A 365 17.47 -12.78 32.14
N ILE A 366 16.20 -13.04 32.44
CA ILE A 366 15.78 -13.57 33.74
C ILE A 366 16.09 -15.07 33.78
N GLU A 367 17.05 -15.48 34.61
CA GLU A 367 17.55 -16.86 34.67
C GLU A 367 16.44 -17.89 34.92
N VAL A 368 15.51 -17.60 35.83
CA VAL A 368 14.37 -18.48 36.13
C VAL A 368 13.48 -18.66 34.90
N ILE A 369 13.25 -17.59 34.13
CA ILE A 369 12.46 -17.70 32.91
C ILE A 369 13.22 -18.52 31.88
N ARG A 370 14.51 -18.23 31.67
CA ARG A 370 15.35 -18.89 30.67
C ARG A 370 15.55 -20.40 30.93
N PHE A 371 15.80 -20.79 32.18
CA PHE A 371 16.20 -22.16 32.51
C PHE A 371 15.06 -23.04 33.05
N PHE A 372 13.96 -22.44 33.50
CA PHE A 372 12.81 -23.19 34.02
C PHE A 372 11.54 -22.90 33.23
N THR A 373 11.05 -21.65 33.23
CA THR A 373 9.76 -21.32 32.61
C THR A 373 9.75 -21.62 31.11
N ASP A 374 10.84 -21.40 30.40
CA ASP A 374 10.96 -21.61 28.95
C ASP A 374 10.69 -23.07 28.52
N TYR A 375 10.96 -24.04 29.39
CA TYR A 375 10.70 -25.46 29.17
C TYR A 375 9.27 -25.88 29.56
N ILE A 376 8.47 -24.95 30.09
CA ILE A 376 7.04 -25.13 30.40
C ILE A 376 6.21 -24.32 29.41
N VAL A 377 6.43 -23.00 29.38
CA VAL A 377 5.85 -22.03 28.47
C VAL A 377 7.00 -21.23 27.83
N PRO A 378 7.38 -21.56 26.58
CA PRO A 378 8.49 -20.89 25.93
C PRO A 378 8.33 -19.36 25.86
N TYR A 379 9.33 -18.61 26.32
CA TYR A 379 9.28 -17.14 26.23
C TYR A 379 9.41 -16.66 24.77
N GLY A 380 9.86 -17.53 23.86
CA GLY A 380 9.79 -17.32 22.41
C GLY A 380 8.37 -17.02 21.90
N PHE A 381 7.33 -17.40 22.65
CA PHE A 381 5.96 -17.02 22.32
C PHE A 381 5.70 -15.50 22.37
N ALA A 382 6.49 -14.74 23.14
CA ALA A 382 6.43 -13.28 23.11
C ALA A 382 6.77 -12.74 21.71
N ALA A 383 7.77 -13.32 21.04
CA ALA A 383 8.12 -12.96 19.68
C ALA A 383 7.06 -13.44 18.67
N LEU A 384 6.43 -14.61 18.90
CA LEU A 384 5.34 -15.11 18.05
C LEU A 384 4.06 -14.28 18.12
N LEU A 385 3.86 -13.50 19.17
CA LEU A 385 2.70 -12.62 19.26
C LEU A 385 2.72 -11.53 18.18
N TYR A 386 3.91 -11.11 17.71
CA TYR A 386 4.04 -10.11 16.64
C TYR A 386 3.40 -10.57 15.32
N PRO A 387 3.80 -11.71 14.70
CA PRO A 387 3.19 -12.16 13.44
C PRO A 387 1.69 -12.47 13.58
N ILE A 388 1.20 -12.84 14.77
CA ILE A 388 -0.25 -12.98 15.03
C ILE A 388 -0.95 -11.62 14.89
N LEU A 389 -0.44 -10.61 15.61
CA LEU A 389 -1.00 -9.26 15.58
C LEU A 389 -0.83 -8.60 14.22
N GLU A 390 0.26 -8.88 13.51
CA GLU A 390 0.50 -8.39 12.15
C GLU A 390 -0.58 -8.87 11.19
N ILE A 391 -0.94 -10.16 11.19
CA ILE A 391 -2.03 -10.68 10.34
C ILE A 391 -3.37 -10.07 10.75
N LEU A 392 -3.64 -9.95 12.05
CA LEU A 392 -4.88 -9.33 12.51
C LEU A 392 -5.02 -7.88 12.02
N ILE A 393 -3.98 -7.06 12.22
CA ILE A 393 -4.01 -5.63 11.94
C ILE A 393 -3.82 -5.34 10.45
N SER A 394 -2.84 -5.98 9.81
CA SER A 394 -2.42 -5.64 8.44
C SER A 394 -3.22 -6.37 7.36
N VAL A 395 -3.88 -7.48 7.71
CA VAL A 395 -4.60 -8.33 6.74
C VAL A 395 -6.10 -8.39 7.05
N ILE A 396 -6.46 -8.82 8.26
CA ILE A 396 -7.84 -9.13 8.63
C ILE A 396 -8.68 -7.86 8.79
N LEU A 397 -8.19 -6.84 9.50
CA LEU A 397 -8.93 -5.57 9.69
C LEU A 397 -9.29 -4.88 8.35
N PRO A 398 -8.37 -4.71 7.37
CA PRO A 398 -8.71 -4.14 6.07
C PRO A 398 -9.79 -4.91 5.32
N VAL A 399 -9.81 -6.25 5.41
CA VAL A 399 -10.86 -7.09 4.83
C VAL A 399 -12.20 -6.84 5.53
N ILE A 400 -12.22 -6.77 6.85
CA ILE A 400 -13.44 -6.47 7.62
C ILE A 400 -13.97 -5.07 7.27
N TYR A 401 -13.09 -4.07 7.12
CA TYR A 401 -13.48 -2.74 6.69
C TYR A 401 -14.08 -2.74 5.28
N ALA A 402 -13.50 -3.49 4.34
CA ALA A 402 -14.08 -3.67 3.01
C ALA A 402 -15.49 -4.30 3.07
N ILE A 403 -15.68 -5.36 3.85
CA ILE A 403 -17.00 -6.01 4.02
C ILE A 403 -18.02 -5.03 4.60
N ARG A 404 -17.62 -4.24 5.61
CA ARG A 404 -18.50 -3.24 6.23
C ARG A 404 -18.87 -2.12 5.27
N GLN A 405 -17.95 -1.73 4.39
CA GLN A 405 -18.15 -0.70 3.40
C GLN A 405 -19.16 -1.12 2.32
N ASP A 406 -19.06 -2.35 1.82
CA ASP A 406 -19.98 -2.86 0.79
C ASP A 406 -21.44 -2.88 1.26
N ARG A 407 -21.67 -3.00 2.58
CA ARG A 407 -23.04 -2.93 3.15
C ARG A 407 -23.64 -1.53 3.12
N LYS A 408 -22.84 -0.48 2.99
CA LYS A 408 -23.32 0.92 3.02
C LYS A 408 -23.63 1.48 1.63
N SER A 409 -23.13 0.90 0.54
CA SER A 409 -23.04 1.55 -0.77
C SER A 409 -24.23 1.32 -1.73
N ILE A 410 -25.48 1.27 -1.25
CA ILE A 410 -26.64 0.91 -2.11
C ILE A 410 -27.52 2.12 -2.52
N THR A 411 -27.23 3.35 -2.11
CA THR A 411 -27.99 4.52 -2.57
C THR A 411 -27.39 5.14 -3.84
N HIS A 412 -28.12 5.10 -4.95
CA HIS A 412 -27.74 5.68 -6.24
C HIS A 412 -27.72 7.22 -6.20
N GLU A 413 -26.56 7.84 -5.91
CA GLU A 413 -26.35 9.31 -5.97
C GLU A 413 -25.74 9.78 -7.32
N GLY A 414 -25.89 9.01 -8.41
CA GLY A 414 -25.19 9.24 -9.69
C GLY A 414 -25.36 10.65 -10.28
N ASN A 415 -26.58 11.20 -10.27
CA ASN A 415 -26.87 12.53 -10.82
C ASN A 415 -26.21 13.66 -10.02
N GLN A 416 -26.08 13.52 -8.70
CA GLN A 416 -25.49 14.55 -7.84
C GLN A 416 -23.99 14.70 -8.09
N MET A 417 -23.30 13.57 -8.29
CA MET A 417 -21.88 13.56 -8.62
C MET A 417 -21.60 14.34 -9.91
N GLU A 418 -22.42 14.13 -10.96
CA GLU A 418 -22.21 14.78 -12.25
C GLU A 418 -22.34 16.32 -12.14
N ILE A 419 -23.34 16.79 -11.39
CA ILE A 419 -23.55 18.23 -11.11
C ILE A 419 -22.31 18.81 -10.41
N LEU A 420 -21.77 18.09 -9.42
CA LEU A 420 -20.61 18.53 -8.66
C LEU A 420 -19.31 18.49 -9.48
N LEU A 421 -19.17 17.53 -10.41
CA LEU A 421 -18.01 17.48 -11.31
C LEU A 421 -18.06 18.58 -12.39
N ARG A 422 -19.25 19.09 -12.73
CA ARG A 422 -19.40 20.25 -13.64
C ARG A 422 -19.01 21.57 -12.96
N ASN A 423 -19.20 21.69 -11.65
CA ASN A 423 -18.72 22.86 -10.91
C ASN A 423 -17.19 22.78 -10.72
N ARG A 424 -16.49 23.83 -11.16
CA ARG A 424 -15.03 23.89 -11.19
C ARG A 424 -14.40 23.76 -9.80
N GLU A 425 -14.95 24.41 -8.78
CA GLU A 425 -14.39 24.43 -7.43
C GLU A 425 -14.48 23.03 -6.80
N THR A 426 -15.66 22.42 -6.84
CA THR A 426 -15.91 21.08 -6.32
C THR A 426 -15.15 20.02 -7.11
N PHE A 427 -14.99 20.17 -8.43
CA PHE A 427 -14.14 19.31 -9.24
C PHE A 427 -12.71 19.24 -8.70
N TRP A 428 -12.08 20.39 -8.41
CA TRP A 428 -10.70 20.41 -7.88
C TRP A 428 -10.59 19.82 -6.49
N LEU A 429 -11.61 20.01 -5.65
CA LEU A 429 -11.68 19.41 -4.33
C LEU A 429 -11.77 17.87 -4.41
N ILE A 430 -12.65 17.35 -5.28
CA ILE A 430 -12.80 15.92 -5.52
C ILE A 430 -11.52 15.33 -6.11
N LEU A 431 -10.89 16.03 -7.06
CA LEU A 431 -9.62 15.61 -7.66
C LEU A 431 -8.46 15.57 -6.67
N ASP A 432 -8.32 16.59 -5.81
CA ASP A 432 -7.29 16.59 -4.77
C ASP A 432 -7.52 15.47 -3.74
N TYR A 433 -8.77 15.18 -3.40
CA TYR A 433 -9.12 14.06 -2.53
C TYR A 433 -8.78 12.71 -3.17
N ALA A 434 -9.20 12.47 -4.41
CA ALA A 434 -8.90 11.24 -5.14
C ALA A 434 -7.40 11.02 -5.36
N ARG A 435 -6.63 12.09 -5.60
CA ARG A 435 -5.17 12.04 -5.65
C ARG A 435 -4.59 11.47 -4.36
N ARG A 436 -5.09 11.92 -3.20
CA ARG A 436 -4.68 11.42 -1.87
C ARG A 436 -5.15 9.98 -1.62
N SER A 437 -6.29 9.59 -2.20
CA SER A 437 -6.81 8.21 -2.16
C SER A 437 -6.18 7.25 -3.17
N TYR A 438 -5.21 7.74 -3.94
CA TYR A 438 -4.49 7.01 -4.99
C TYR A 438 -5.34 6.54 -6.19
N CYS A 439 -6.41 7.26 -6.52
CA CYS A 439 -7.33 6.92 -7.61
C CYS A 439 -7.81 8.13 -8.45
N PRO A 440 -6.91 9.05 -8.90
CA PRO A 440 -7.32 10.22 -9.68
C PRO A 440 -7.85 9.88 -11.09
N GLU A 441 -7.55 8.70 -11.61
CA GLU A 441 -7.82 8.30 -13.01
C GLU A 441 -9.29 8.42 -13.40
N ASN A 442 -10.24 8.04 -12.54
CA ASN A 442 -11.67 8.11 -12.88
C ASN A 442 -12.16 9.56 -13.10
N ILE A 443 -11.63 10.51 -12.31
CA ILE A 443 -11.99 11.94 -12.42
C ILE A 443 -11.36 12.56 -13.67
N LEU A 444 -10.11 12.19 -13.95
CA LEU A 444 -9.38 12.68 -15.11
C LEU A 444 -10.02 12.15 -16.41
N ALA A 445 -10.34 10.85 -16.46
CA ALA A 445 -11.03 10.24 -17.58
C ALA A 445 -12.41 10.88 -17.82
N TYR A 446 -13.20 11.08 -16.76
CA TYR A 446 -14.48 11.77 -16.85
C TYR A 446 -14.33 13.16 -17.50
N LYS A 447 -13.36 13.95 -17.05
CA LYS A 447 -13.10 15.28 -17.59
C LYS A 447 -12.68 15.23 -19.07
N ASP A 448 -11.80 14.30 -19.44
CA ASP A 448 -11.34 14.16 -20.82
C ASP A 448 -12.47 13.70 -21.76
N ILE A 449 -13.38 12.84 -21.29
CA ILE A 449 -14.58 12.42 -22.03
C ILE A 449 -15.54 13.61 -22.22
N GLU A 450 -15.76 14.42 -21.19
CA GLU A 450 -16.60 15.62 -21.31
C GLU A 450 -15.99 16.68 -22.25
N ASN A 451 -14.66 16.76 -22.30
CA ASN A 451 -13.96 17.62 -23.26
C ASN A 451 -14.06 17.05 -24.68
N PHE A 452 -13.91 15.73 -24.86
CA PHE A 452 -14.09 15.05 -26.15
C PHE A 452 -15.42 15.39 -26.81
N LYS A 453 -16.50 15.49 -26.03
CA LYS A 453 -17.83 15.86 -26.53
C LYS A 453 -17.91 17.28 -27.11
N LYS A 454 -16.97 18.15 -26.74
CA LYS A 454 -16.90 19.56 -27.18
C LYS A 454 -15.94 19.77 -28.35
N ILE A 455 -15.11 18.77 -28.67
CA ILE A 455 -14.08 18.89 -29.71
C ILE A 455 -14.69 18.81 -31.10
N SER A 456 -14.10 19.57 -32.02
CA SER A 456 -14.46 19.60 -33.44
C SER A 456 -14.36 18.20 -34.08
N LYS A 457 -15.18 17.93 -35.10
CA LYS A 457 -15.21 16.60 -35.74
C LYS A 457 -13.84 16.16 -36.26
N LYS A 458 -13.08 17.08 -36.85
CA LYS A 458 -11.75 16.85 -37.44
C LYS A 458 -10.73 16.28 -36.44
N ASN A 459 -10.69 16.83 -35.23
CA ASN A 459 -9.71 16.41 -34.22
C ASN A 459 -10.22 15.27 -33.31
N ARG A 460 -11.53 14.95 -33.39
CA ARG A 460 -12.21 14.03 -32.49
C ARG A 460 -11.60 12.62 -32.51
N LYS A 461 -11.23 12.11 -33.68
CA LYS A 461 -10.58 10.80 -33.83
C LYS A 461 -9.25 10.71 -33.10
N GLN A 462 -8.42 11.75 -33.21
CA GLN A 462 -7.12 11.80 -32.53
C GLN A 462 -7.30 11.85 -31.01
N VAL A 463 -8.25 12.66 -30.51
CA VAL A 463 -8.53 12.72 -29.07
C VAL A 463 -9.11 11.40 -28.56
N ALA A 464 -9.98 10.73 -29.33
CA ALA A 464 -10.48 9.40 -28.98
C ALA A 464 -9.34 8.39 -28.82
N LEU A 465 -8.42 8.34 -29.79
CA LEU A 465 -7.22 7.48 -29.73
C LEU A 465 -6.37 7.79 -28.49
N LYS A 466 -6.20 9.08 -28.16
CA LYS A 466 -5.48 9.49 -26.95
C LYS A 466 -6.19 9.02 -25.67
N ILE A 467 -7.51 9.17 -25.58
CA ILE A 467 -8.30 8.72 -24.42
C ILE A 467 -8.13 7.21 -24.23
N ILE A 468 -8.30 6.39 -25.27
CA ILE A 468 -8.16 4.94 -25.12
C ILE A 468 -6.72 4.53 -24.78
N ASN A 469 -5.71 5.19 -25.36
CA ASN A 469 -4.31 4.92 -25.04
C ASN A 469 -3.94 5.34 -23.61
N THR A 470 -4.57 6.40 -23.10
CA THR A 470 -4.31 6.92 -21.75
C THR A 470 -5.03 6.12 -20.68
N TYR A 471 -6.24 5.66 -20.93
CA TYR A 471 -7.12 5.13 -19.88
C TYR A 471 -7.44 3.63 -20.01
N LEU A 472 -7.32 3.04 -21.20
CA LEU A 472 -7.74 1.65 -21.44
C LEU A 472 -6.59 0.70 -21.80
N VAL A 473 -5.41 1.23 -22.16
CA VAL A 473 -4.21 0.42 -22.39
C VAL A 473 -3.69 -0.13 -21.07
N HIS A 474 -3.38 -1.42 -21.05
CA HIS A 474 -2.79 -2.10 -19.90
C HIS A 474 -1.45 -1.45 -19.53
N ASP A 475 -1.22 -1.24 -18.23
CA ASP A 475 -0.02 -0.62 -17.65
C ASP A 475 0.12 0.87 -17.98
N SER A 476 -0.93 1.49 -18.55
CA SER A 476 -0.99 2.94 -18.67
C SER A 476 -0.94 3.58 -17.27
N PRO A 477 -0.21 4.70 -17.08
CA PRO A 477 -0.20 5.41 -15.80
C PRO A 477 -1.58 5.80 -15.29
N LEU A 478 -2.56 6.01 -16.17
CA LEU A 478 -3.94 6.35 -15.83
C LEU A 478 -4.92 5.25 -16.20
N GLU A 479 -4.48 3.99 -16.27
CA GLU A 479 -5.34 2.84 -16.53
C GLU A 479 -6.56 2.82 -15.59
N LEU A 480 -7.75 2.76 -16.19
CA LEU A 480 -9.01 2.70 -15.47
C LEU A 480 -9.26 1.29 -14.93
N ASN A 481 -9.70 1.23 -13.69
CA ASN A 481 -10.18 0.00 -13.08
C ASN A 481 -11.62 -0.31 -13.52
N ILE A 482 -11.80 -0.76 -14.76
CA ILE A 482 -13.08 -1.20 -15.30
C ILE A 482 -12.98 -2.65 -15.83
N PRO A 483 -14.07 -3.44 -15.76
CA PRO A 483 -14.06 -4.79 -16.30
C PRO A 483 -13.86 -4.75 -17.82
N ASN A 484 -13.09 -5.71 -18.34
CA ASN A 484 -12.79 -5.87 -19.77
C ASN A 484 -12.18 -4.61 -20.43
N ALA A 485 -11.36 -3.84 -19.70
CA ALA A 485 -10.70 -2.64 -20.23
C ALA A 485 -9.95 -2.91 -21.55
N SER A 486 -9.20 -4.01 -21.64
CA SER A 486 -8.46 -4.40 -22.85
C SER A 486 -9.39 -4.76 -24.02
N THR A 487 -10.50 -5.45 -23.76
CA THR A 487 -11.50 -5.76 -24.80
C THR A 487 -12.12 -4.46 -25.32
N ARG A 488 -12.54 -3.56 -24.43
CA ARG A 488 -13.07 -2.23 -24.78
C ARG A 488 -12.07 -1.40 -25.57
N TYR A 489 -10.78 -1.47 -25.21
CA TYR A 489 -9.71 -0.84 -25.98
C TYR A 489 -9.70 -1.33 -27.42
N HIS A 490 -9.69 -2.65 -27.63
CA HIS A 490 -9.66 -3.25 -28.97
C HIS A 490 -10.92 -2.93 -29.78
N GLU A 491 -12.11 -2.99 -29.16
CA GLU A 491 -13.38 -2.65 -29.80
C GLU A 491 -13.37 -1.20 -30.30
N ILE A 492 -13.07 -0.25 -29.41
CA ILE A 492 -13.03 1.17 -29.75
C ILE A 492 -11.92 1.47 -30.75
N ASN A 493 -10.73 0.87 -30.61
CA ASN A 493 -9.63 1.09 -31.55
C ASN A 493 -9.95 0.53 -32.94
N THR A 494 -10.59 -0.63 -33.02
CA THR A 494 -11.03 -1.22 -34.31
C THR A 494 -12.09 -0.34 -34.96
N PHE A 495 -13.04 0.15 -34.17
CA PHE A 495 -14.03 1.12 -34.64
C PHE A 495 -13.37 2.40 -35.17
N LEU A 496 -12.45 3.01 -34.42
CA LEU A 496 -11.76 4.24 -34.82
C LEU A 496 -10.89 4.05 -36.06
N THR A 497 -10.20 2.91 -36.19
CA THR A 497 -9.34 2.61 -37.34
C THR A 497 -10.13 2.25 -38.60
N GLY A 498 -11.32 1.67 -38.46
CA GLY A 498 -12.22 1.36 -39.59
C GLY A 498 -12.99 2.55 -40.14
N LEU A 499 -13.03 3.69 -39.43
CA LEU A 499 -13.69 4.90 -39.90
C LEU A 499 -12.92 5.54 -41.07
N VAL A 500 -13.58 5.61 -42.24
CA VAL A 500 -13.11 6.30 -43.45
C VAL A 500 -13.15 7.81 -43.26
N ASP A 501 -14.18 8.31 -42.59
CA ASP A 501 -14.36 9.73 -42.26
C ASP A 501 -14.06 10.00 -40.79
N ASP A 502 -13.62 11.21 -40.43
CA ASP A 502 -13.37 11.63 -39.04
C ASP A 502 -14.66 11.84 -38.21
N ASN A 503 -15.78 11.28 -38.65
CA ASN A 503 -17.08 11.44 -38.00
C ASN A 503 -17.24 10.46 -36.82
N VAL A 504 -16.56 10.75 -35.71
CA VAL A 504 -16.64 9.94 -34.49
C VAL A 504 -17.89 10.33 -33.66
N PRO A 505 -18.70 9.36 -33.21
CA PRO A 505 -19.88 9.58 -32.37
C PRO A 505 -19.53 10.24 -31.02
N LEU A 506 -20.42 11.10 -30.52
CA LEU A 506 -20.24 11.85 -29.27
C LEU A 506 -20.43 10.96 -28.02
N ASP A 507 -21.22 9.91 -28.15
CA ASP A 507 -21.60 8.92 -27.13
C ASP A 507 -20.63 7.73 -27.07
N LEU A 508 -19.54 7.73 -27.87
CA LEU A 508 -18.55 6.65 -27.93
C LEU A 508 -18.03 6.19 -26.55
N PHE A 509 -17.97 7.11 -25.58
CA PHE A 509 -17.41 6.86 -24.25
C PHE A 509 -18.44 6.86 -23.12
N ASP A 510 -19.75 6.82 -23.40
CA ASP A 510 -20.79 6.93 -22.36
C ASP A 510 -20.76 5.77 -21.34
N ASP A 511 -20.50 4.55 -21.79
CA ASP A 511 -20.34 3.39 -20.91
C ASP A 511 -19.10 3.49 -20.00
N ILE A 512 -18.04 4.14 -20.48
CA ILE A 512 -16.81 4.37 -19.70
C ILE A 512 -17.06 5.51 -18.72
N LYS A 513 -17.74 6.59 -19.15
CA LYS A 513 -18.17 7.69 -18.28
C LYS A 513 -19.00 7.17 -17.11
N LEU A 514 -19.99 6.31 -17.39
CA LEU A 514 -20.85 5.71 -16.36
C LEU A 514 -20.01 4.89 -15.37
N ALA A 515 -19.10 4.05 -15.87
CA ALA A 515 -18.20 3.26 -15.02
C ALA A 515 -17.29 4.15 -14.14
N CYS A 516 -16.77 5.26 -14.67
CA CYS A 516 -16.01 6.25 -13.90
C CYS A 516 -16.86 6.85 -12.77
N LEU A 517 -18.11 7.25 -13.06
CA LEU A 517 -19.04 7.80 -12.06
C LEU A 517 -19.34 6.81 -10.94
N THR A 518 -19.59 5.55 -11.29
CA THR A 518 -19.78 4.47 -10.30
C THR A 518 -18.54 4.24 -9.44
N ASN A 519 -17.35 4.22 -10.06
CA ASN A 519 -16.09 4.05 -9.33
C ASN A 519 -15.79 5.24 -8.39
N MET A 520 -16.26 6.44 -8.72
CA MET A 520 -16.08 7.63 -7.90
C MET A 520 -16.98 7.70 -6.67
N THR A 521 -18.04 6.89 -6.57
CA THR A 521 -18.99 6.92 -5.44
C THR A 521 -18.31 6.73 -4.08
N ASP A 522 -17.33 5.82 -3.99
CA ASP A 522 -16.54 5.61 -2.76
C ASP A 522 -15.72 6.86 -2.37
N ILE A 523 -15.06 7.48 -3.34
CA ILE A 523 -14.27 8.69 -3.14
C ILE A 523 -15.17 9.81 -2.60
N PHE A 524 -16.35 9.94 -3.19
CA PHE A 524 -17.31 10.97 -2.84
C PHE A 524 -17.88 10.81 -1.44
N GLU A 525 -18.31 9.61 -1.05
CA GLU A 525 -18.83 9.34 0.29
C GLU A 525 -17.77 9.56 1.38
N ARG A 526 -16.51 9.21 1.09
CA ARG A 526 -15.40 9.49 2.01
C ARG A 526 -15.05 10.97 2.07
N LEU A 527 -15.12 11.69 0.96
CA LEU A 527 -14.94 13.15 0.96
C LEU A 527 -16.05 13.84 1.76
N LYS A 528 -17.31 13.44 1.52
CA LYS A 528 -18.51 13.92 2.25
C LYS A 528 -18.43 13.65 3.75
N SER A 529 -17.88 12.52 4.17
CA SER A 529 -17.69 12.23 5.60
C SER A 529 -16.49 12.93 6.23
N SER A 530 -15.45 13.24 5.46
CA SER A 530 -14.21 13.85 5.96
C SER A 530 -14.12 15.37 5.81
N ASN A 531 -14.94 15.99 4.97
CA ASN A 531 -14.95 17.44 4.74
C ASN A 531 -16.36 18.02 4.99
N LEU A 532 -16.50 18.77 6.07
CA LEU A 532 -17.76 19.37 6.50
C LEU A 532 -18.31 20.38 5.48
N GLU A 533 -17.44 21.20 4.87
CA GLU A 533 -17.84 22.18 3.87
C GLU A 533 -18.39 21.50 2.62
N PHE A 534 -17.71 20.44 2.15
CA PHE A 534 -18.20 19.66 1.02
C PHE A 534 -19.54 19.00 1.34
N LYS A 535 -19.70 18.45 2.55
CA LYS A 535 -20.96 17.89 3.02
C LYS A 535 -22.09 18.90 2.95
N GLN A 536 -21.87 20.13 3.44
CA GLN A 536 -22.86 21.21 3.40
C GLN A 536 -23.24 21.58 1.95
N LYS A 537 -22.26 21.65 1.04
CA LYS A 537 -22.51 21.89 -0.39
C LYS A 537 -23.40 20.79 -1.00
N VAL A 538 -23.12 19.51 -0.70
CA VAL A 538 -23.95 18.37 -1.15
C VAL A 538 -25.37 18.46 -0.57
N GLU A 539 -25.51 18.74 0.73
CA GLU A 539 -26.82 18.87 1.39
C GLU A 539 -27.64 20.04 0.83
N SER A 540 -26.99 21.14 0.43
CA SER A 540 -27.67 22.29 -0.17
C SER A 540 -28.26 21.99 -1.56
N LEU A 541 -27.57 21.19 -2.38
CA LEU A 541 -28.07 20.74 -3.68
C LEU A 541 -29.34 19.88 -3.53
N ASN A 542 -29.42 19.09 -2.45
CA ASN A 542 -30.58 18.24 -2.17
C ASN A 542 -31.79 19.02 -1.66
N LYS A 543 -31.61 20.23 -1.13
CA LYS A 543 -32.72 21.10 -0.69
C LYS A 543 -33.30 21.95 -1.81
N GLY A 544 -32.57 22.11 -2.91
CA GLY A 544 -33.00 22.89 -4.08
C GLY A 544 -33.72 22.06 -5.15
N GLN A 545 -33.88 20.75 -4.93
CA GLN A 545 -34.71 19.84 -5.72
C GLN A 545 -36.03 19.61 -4.99
#